data_AF-A0A9X2L5H0-F1
#
_entry.id   AF-A0A9X2L5H0-F1
#
_cell.length_a   1.000
_cell.length_b   1.000
_cell.length_c   1.000
_cell.angle_alpha   90.00
_cell.angle_beta   90.00
_cell.angle_gamma   90.00
#
_symmetry.space_group_name_H-M   'P 1'
#
loop_
_entity.id
_entity.type
_entity.pdbx_description
1 polymer ?
#
loop_
_entity_poly.entity_id
_entity_poly.type
_entity_poly.pdbx_seq_one_letter_code
_entity_poly.pdbx_strand_id
1 'polypeptide(L)'
;MMKSYKLIILLASTLLFAGCGNAGMFVASNNTQVELSEGNYSIIAKNVTGSSESAYILGASYSWGMATNALGLIPLGEGKTLYKDAREDLWANFEAANFPVEGKKLALVNIQYDSGTTNFVLYTKAKVTITADVIEFD
;
A
#
# COMPACT_ATOMS: atom_id res chain seq x y z
N MET A 1 24.90 -42.63 -0.84
CA MET A 1 25.60 -41.34 -0.66
C MET A 1 25.27 -40.42 -1.83
N MET A 2 24.36 -39.45 -1.65
CA MET A 2 24.14 -38.42 -2.67
C MET A 2 25.38 -37.53 -2.71
N LYS A 3 25.99 -37.37 -3.90
CA LYS A 3 27.15 -36.49 -4.07
C LYS A 3 26.79 -35.06 -3.66
N SER A 4 27.70 -34.38 -2.97
CA SER A 4 27.47 -33.08 -2.30
C SER A 4 26.89 -32.00 -3.23
N TYR A 5 27.25 -32.01 -4.53
CA TYR A 5 26.70 -31.07 -5.52
C TYR A 5 25.20 -31.30 -5.82
N LYS A 6 24.70 -32.54 -5.71
CA LYS A 6 23.27 -32.83 -5.91
C LYS A 6 22.42 -32.28 -4.78
N LEU A 7 22.95 -32.26 -3.55
CA LEU A 7 22.30 -31.63 -2.40
C LEU A 7 22.21 -30.11 -2.58
N ILE A 8 23.28 -29.49 -3.06
CA ILE A 8 23.35 -28.04 -3.33
C ILE A 8 22.37 -27.65 -4.44
N ILE A 9 22.30 -28.42 -5.54
CA ILE A 9 21.37 -28.16 -6.64
C ILE A 9 19.91 -28.31 -6.19
N LEU A 10 19.62 -29.30 -5.35
CA LEU A 10 18.28 -29.52 -4.80
C LEU A 10 17.87 -28.35 -3.89
N LEU A 11 18.76 -27.91 -3.00
CA LEU A 11 18.52 -26.79 -2.09
C LEU A 11 18.32 -25.47 -2.85
N ALA A 12 19.15 -25.21 -3.86
CA ALA A 12 19.01 -24.05 -4.74
C ALA A 12 17.68 -24.09 -5.52
N SER A 13 17.27 -25.26 -6.01
CA SER A 13 15.98 -25.40 -6.69
C SER A 13 14.81 -25.14 -5.75
N THR A 14 14.84 -25.65 -4.51
CA THR A 14 13.76 -25.41 -3.54
C THR A 14 13.65 -23.95 -3.12
N LEU A 15 14.75 -23.21 -3.05
CA LEU A 15 14.76 -21.78 -2.76
C LEU A 15 14.17 -20.94 -3.91
N LEU A 16 14.34 -21.39 -5.16
CA LEU A 16 13.78 -20.71 -6.34
C LEU A 16 12.26 -20.94 -6.51
N PHE A 17 11.71 -22.01 -5.92
CA PHE A 17 10.27 -22.32 -5.96
C PHE A 17 9.51 -21.97 -4.68
N ALA A 18 10.19 -21.57 -3.60
CA ALA A 18 9.58 -21.14 -2.35
C ALA A 18 9.45 -19.61 -2.32
N GLY A 19 8.35 -19.07 -2.85
CA GLY A 19 8.19 -17.61 -2.90
C GLY A 19 6.79 -17.11 -3.26
N CYS A 20 5.76 -17.50 -2.49
CA CYS A 20 4.49 -16.78 -2.44
C CYS A 20 4.22 -16.38 -0.98
N GLY A 21 4.93 -15.36 -0.51
CA GLY A 21 4.61 -14.68 0.75
C GLY A 21 3.82 -13.41 0.42
N ASN A 22 2.53 -13.39 0.72
CA ASN A 22 1.72 -12.18 0.66
C ASN A 22 1.61 -11.63 2.09
N ALA A 23 2.35 -10.57 2.41
CA ALA A 23 2.24 -9.89 3.69
C ALA A 23 1.69 -8.47 3.46
N GLY A 24 0.38 -8.35 3.43
CA GLY A 24 -0.32 -7.07 3.49
C GLY A 24 -0.69 -6.74 4.92
N MET A 25 0.24 -6.22 5.72
CA MET A 25 -0.15 -5.52 6.95
C MET A 25 0.75 -4.30 7.16
N PHE A 26 0.25 -3.13 6.77
CA PHE A 26 0.88 -1.86 7.09
C PHE A 26 0.54 -1.52 8.54
N VAL A 27 1.50 -1.69 9.45
CA VAL A 27 1.36 -1.26 10.83
C VAL A 27 1.53 0.26 10.87
N ALA A 28 0.43 1.00 10.76
CA ALA A 28 0.43 2.43 11.04
C ALA A 28 0.68 2.63 12.55
N SER A 29 1.93 2.91 12.93
CA SER A 29 2.35 3.06 14.34
C SER A 29 1.71 4.27 15.04
N ASN A 30 1.09 5.19 14.30
CA ASN A 30 0.35 6.34 14.82
C ASN A 30 -1.06 6.31 14.22
N ASN A 31 -2.03 5.86 15.02
CA ASN A 31 -3.44 5.86 14.63
C ASN A 31 -4.18 6.97 15.39
N THR A 32 -4.64 7.99 14.68
CA THR A 32 -5.48 9.04 15.26
C THR A 32 -6.92 8.56 15.20
N GLN A 33 -7.45 8.06 16.31
CA GLN A 33 -8.83 7.62 16.42
C GLN A 33 -9.72 8.80 16.81
N VAL A 34 -10.68 9.14 15.96
CA VAL A 34 -11.69 10.16 16.24
C VAL A 34 -12.98 9.44 16.61
N GLU A 35 -13.44 9.63 17.84
CA GLU A 35 -14.70 9.06 18.33
C GLU A 35 -15.87 9.92 17.83
N LEU A 36 -16.76 9.30 17.07
CA LEU A 36 -17.93 9.94 16.47
C LEU A 36 -19.11 9.77 17.44
N SER A 37 -19.48 10.84 18.16
CA SER A 37 -20.73 10.88 18.92
C SER A 37 -21.83 11.43 18.02
N GLU A 38 -23.01 10.79 18.04
CA GLU A 38 -24.15 11.15 17.18
C GLU A 38 -24.42 12.67 17.15
N GLY A 39 -24.35 13.27 15.95
CA GLY A 39 -24.89 14.60 15.67
C GLY A 39 -23.90 15.74 15.40
N ASN A 40 -22.59 15.51 15.35
CA ASN A 40 -21.60 16.57 15.06
C ASN A 40 -20.91 16.46 13.69
N TYR A 41 -21.40 15.58 12.81
CA TYR A 41 -20.82 15.37 11.49
C TYR A 41 -21.86 14.90 10.47
N SER A 42 -21.58 15.13 9.20
CA SER A 42 -22.32 14.58 8.06
C SER A 42 -21.38 13.84 7.12
N ILE A 43 -21.84 12.71 6.56
CA ILE A 43 -21.08 11.97 5.53
C ILE A 43 -21.34 12.66 4.19
N ILE A 44 -20.31 13.27 3.62
CA ILE A 44 -20.40 14.05 2.39
C ILE A 44 -20.01 13.25 1.15
N ALA A 45 -19.13 12.24 1.30
CA ALA A 45 -18.76 11.33 0.23
C ALA A 45 -18.48 9.94 0.78
N LYS A 46 -18.79 8.90 -0.01
CA LYS A 46 -18.56 7.50 0.34
C LYS A 46 -17.64 6.82 -0.66
N ASN A 47 -16.84 5.88 -0.20
CA ASN A 47 -15.94 5.05 -1.01
C ASN A 47 -14.99 5.87 -1.92
N VAL A 48 -14.50 7.01 -1.42
CA VAL A 48 -13.48 7.79 -2.14
C VAL A 48 -12.20 6.97 -2.15
N THR A 49 -11.62 6.80 -3.33
CA THR A 49 -10.46 5.94 -3.54
C THR A 49 -9.29 6.77 -4.05
N GLY A 50 -8.10 6.50 -3.52
CA GLY A 50 -6.83 6.99 -4.07
C GLY A 50 -5.80 5.89 -4.13
N SER A 51 -4.95 5.90 -5.15
CA SER A 51 -3.96 4.84 -5.35
C SER A 51 -2.61 5.37 -5.79
N SER A 52 -1.55 4.69 -5.36
CA SER A 52 -0.19 4.98 -5.78
C SER A 52 0.55 3.69 -6.04
N GLU A 53 1.44 3.72 -7.04
CA GLU A 53 2.28 2.59 -7.39
C GLU A 53 3.73 3.00 -7.62
N SER A 54 4.63 2.08 -7.32
CA SER A 54 6.06 2.22 -7.55
C SER A 54 6.58 0.91 -8.11
N ALA A 55 7.40 1.02 -9.14
CA ALA A 55 7.96 -0.12 -9.83
C ALA A 55 9.48 -0.04 -9.86
N TYR A 56 10.13 -1.19 -9.94
CA TYR A 56 11.57 -1.32 -9.93
C TYR A 56 12.03 -2.36 -10.96
N ILE A 57 13.11 -2.06 -11.66
CA ILE A 57 13.83 -3.04 -12.48
C ILE A 57 14.91 -3.70 -11.62
N LEU A 58 15.07 -5.02 -11.80
CA LEU A 58 15.93 -5.87 -10.97
C LEU A 58 15.59 -5.73 -9.48
N GLY A 59 14.29 -5.66 -9.20
CA GLY A 59 13.76 -5.61 -7.85
C GLY A 59 13.63 -7.00 -7.25
N ALA A 60 13.79 -7.07 -5.93
CA ALA A 60 13.38 -8.19 -5.12
C ALA A 60 12.54 -7.66 -3.97
N SER A 61 11.32 -8.15 -3.82
CA SER A 61 10.60 -7.99 -2.55
C SER A 61 10.97 -9.12 -1.61
N TYR A 62 11.29 -8.78 -0.37
CA TYR A 62 11.37 -9.74 0.71
C TYR A 62 10.32 -9.39 1.76
N SER A 63 9.61 -10.41 2.20
CA SER A 63 8.72 -10.32 3.35
C SER A 63 9.40 -11.04 4.50
N TRP A 64 9.75 -10.30 5.55
CA TRP A 64 10.23 -10.87 6.80
C TRP A 64 9.30 -10.40 7.91
N GLY A 65 8.52 -11.33 8.49
CA GLY A 65 7.55 -11.00 9.52
C GLY A 65 6.38 -10.17 8.98
N MET A 66 5.98 -9.14 9.74
CA MET A 66 4.77 -8.35 9.47
C MET A 66 4.95 -7.24 8.41
N ALA A 67 6.13 -7.08 7.81
CA ALA A 67 6.42 -6.00 6.85
C ALA A 67 6.92 -6.53 5.50
N THR A 68 6.28 -6.09 4.42
CA THR A 68 6.74 -6.32 3.04
C THR A 68 7.68 -5.20 2.63
N ASN A 69 8.91 -5.55 2.30
CA ASN A 69 9.92 -4.61 1.83
C ASN A 69 10.25 -4.94 0.38
N ALA A 70 10.28 -3.92 -0.48
CA ALA A 70 10.74 -4.04 -1.86
C ALA A 70 12.05 -3.24 -2.01
N LEU A 71 13.09 -3.90 -2.52
CA LEU A 71 14.33 -3.26 -2.92
C LEU A 71 14.50 -3.44 -4.42
N GLY A 72 15.02 -2.43 -5.10
CA GLY A 72 15.37 -2.56 -6.51
C GLY A 72 16.44 -1.56 -6.92
N LEU A 73 17.21 -1.96 -7.94
CA LEU A 73 18.37 -1.19 -8.40
C LEU A 73 17.96 0.08 -9.14
N ILE A 74 16.87 0.02 -9.91
CA ILE A 74 16.41 1.14 -10.74
C ILE A 74 14.93 1.39 -10.43
N PRO A 75 14.58 2.48 -9.73
CA PRO A 75 13.19 2.89 -9.59
C PRO A 75 12.66 3.36 -10.95
N LEU A 76 11.49 2.85 -11.33
CA LEU A 76 10.74 3.24 -12.54
C LEU A 76 9.68 4.30 -12.26
N GLY A 77 9.43 4.64 -11.00
CA GLY A 77 8.47 5.64 -10.57
C GLY A 77 9.07 6.63 -9.57
N GLU A 78 8.41 7.78 -9.44
CA GLU A 78 8.85 8.87 -8.55
C GLU A 78 8.40 8.66 -7.08
N GLY A 79 7.43 7.78 -6.84
CA GLY A 79 6.82 7.55 -5.54
C GLY A 79 7.72 6.82 -4.55
N LYS A 80 8.48 7.58 -3.76
CA LYS A 80 9.17 7.06 -2.56
C LYS A 80 8.20 6.85 -1.39
N THR A 81 7.02 7.48 -1.44
CA THR A 81 6.05 7.53 -0.34
C THR A 81 4.66 7.09 -0.80
N LEU A 82 4.53 5.83 -1.24
CA LEU A 82 3.28 5.25 -1.75
C LEU A 82 2.02 5.61 -0.94
N TYR A 83 2.12 5.59 0.39
CA TYR A 83 0.99 5.95 1.25
C TYR A 83 0.61 7.43 1.15
N LYS A 84 1.61 8.32 1.22
CA LYS A 84 1.40 9.77 1.12
C LYS A 84 0.78 10.08 -0.23
N ASP A 85 1.34 9.53 -1.28
CA ASP A 85 0.95 9.78 -2.66
C ASP A 85 -0.47 9.24 -2.91
N ALA A 86 -0.81 8.04 -2.41
CA ALA A 86 -2.17 7.48 -2.51
C ALA A 86 -3.20 8.30 -1.74
N ARG A 87 -2.82 8.92 -0.61
CA ARG A 87 -3.70 9.80 0.16
C ARG A 87 -3.90 11.14 -0.53
N GLU A 88 -2.86 11.70 -1.15
CA GLU A 88 -2.95 12.92 -1.95
C GLU A 88 -3.83 12.67 -3.18
N ASP A 89 -3.67 11.53 -3.85
CA ASP A 89 -4.54 11.08 -4.94
C ASP A 89 -6.00 10.93 -4.48
N LEU A 90 -6.25 10.38 -3.28
CA LEU A 90 -7.60 10.27 -2.70
C LEU A 90 -8.25 11.66 -2.56
N TRP A 91 -7.53 12.63 -2.00
CA TRP A 91 -8.04 13.99 -1.84
C TRP A 91 -8.24 14.69 -3.18
N ALA A 92 -7.33 14.52 -4.14
CA ALA A 92 -7.50 15.05 -5.48
C ALA A 92 -8.75 14.48 -6.17
N ASN A 93 -9.01 13.17 -6.02
CA ASN A 93 -10.20 12.51 -6.53
C ASN A 93 -11.48 13.02 -5.83
N PHE A 94 -11.41 13.29 -4.53
CA PHE A 94 -12.52 13.92 -3.79
C PHE A 94 -12.81 15.33 -4.34
N GLU A 95 -11.80 16.18 -4.47
CA GLU A 95 -11.95 17.57 -4.96
C GLU A 95 -12.48 17.61 -6.39
N ALA A 96 -12.02 16.72 -7.26
CA ALA A 96 -12.45 16.64 -8.64
C ALA A 96 -13.95 16.29 -8.80
N ALA A 97 -14.49 15.51 -7.86
CA ALA A 97 -15.89 15.08 -7.88
C ALA A 97 -16.82 15.94 -7.02
N ASN A 98 -16.28 16.73 -6.08
CA ASN A 98 -17.05 17.44 -5.08
C ASN A 98 -16.66 18.93 -5.04
N PHE A 99 -16.07 19.37 -3.92
CA PHE A 99 -15.69 20.75 -3.66
C PHE A 99 -14.26 20.81 -3.09
N PRO A 100 -13.60 21.98 -3.16
CA PRO A 100 -12.26 22.15 -2.61
C PRO A 100 -12.21 21.83 -1.11
N VAL A 101 -11.15 21.16 -0.67
CA VAL A 101 -10.95 20.77 0.74
C VAL A 101 -10.56 21.98 1.60
N GLU A 102 -10.02 23.04 0.99
CA GLU A 102 -9.54 24.21 1.71
C GLU A 102 -10.68 24.95 2.45
N GLY A 103 -10.44 25.26 3.74
CA GLY A 103 -11.41 25.93 4.60
C GLY A 103 -12.52 25.03 5.15
N LYS A 104 -12.47 23.72 4.90
CA LYS A 104 -13.46 22.74 5.35
C LYS A 104 -12.93 21.87 6.49
N LYS A 105 -13.79 21.53 7.46
CA LYS A 105 -13.48 20.62 8.58
C LYS A 105 -13.73 19.17 8.15
N LEU A 106 -12.89 18.64 7.26
CA LEU A 106 -13.06 17.29 6.72
C LEU A 106 -12.24 16.25 7.47
N ALA A 107 -12.76 15.03 7.57
CA ALA A 107 -12.00 13.87 8.01
C ALA A 107 -12.32 12.63 7.17
N LEU A 108 -11.35 11.73 7.08
CA LEU A 108 -11.51 10.41 6.50
C LEU A 108 -11.92 9.44 7.61
N VAL A 109 -12.99 8.68 7.37
CA VAL A 109 -13.48 7.63 8.25
C VAL A 109 -13.66 6.34 7.48
N ASN A 110 -13.82 5.21 8.18
CA ASN A 110 -13.96 3.89 7.57
C ASN A 110 -12.83 3.58 6.55
N ILE A 111 -11.60 3.93 6.95
CA ILE A 111 -10.45 3.85 6.06
C ILE A 111 -10.02 2.39 5.87
N GLN A 112 -9.93 1.97 4.63
CA GLN A 112 -9.46 0.67 4.20
C GLN A 112 -8.16 0.83 3.42
N TYR A 113 -7.17 0.03 3.78
CA TYR A 113 -5.87 -0.01 3.12
C TYR A 113 -5.72 -1.34 2.42
N ASP A 114 -5.57 -1.29 1.10
CA ASP A 114 -5.21 -2.44 0.29
C ASP A 114 -3.81 -2.21 -0.30
N SER A 115 -3.01 -3.27 -0.31
CA SER A 115 -1.66 -3.23 -0.81
C SER A 115 -1.32 -4.51 -1.53
N GLY A 116 -0.74 -4.38 -2.71
CA GLY A 116 -0.30 -5.50 -3.52
C GLY A 116 1.16 -5.32 -3.92
N THR A 117 1.90 -6.43 -3.92
CA THR A 117 3.19 -6.49 -4.62
C THR A 117 3.13 -7.54 -5.72
N THR A 118 3.69 -7.21 -6.87
CA THR A 118 3.81 -8.12 -8.00
C THR A 118 5.28 -8.24 -8.32
N ASN A 119 5.82 -9.46 -8.18
CA ASN A 119 7.22 -9.75 -8.39
C ASN A 119 7.39 -10.65 -9.61
N PHE A 120 8.18 -10.18 -10.56
CA PHE A 120 8.70 -10.92 -11.69
C PHE A 120 10.23 -10.89 -11.61
N VAL A 121 10.89 -11.81 -12.30
CA VAL A 121 12.36 -12.00 -12.25
C VAL A 121 13.15 -10.71 -12.44
N LEU A 122 12.67 -9.78 -13.27
CA LEU A 122 13.34 -8.51 -13.58
C LEU A 122 12.51 -7.28 -13.21
N TYR A 123 11.29 -7.45 -12.71
CA TYR A 123 10.33 -6.37 -12.52
C TYR A 123 9.57 -6.59 -11.23
N THR A 124 9.65 -5.63 -10.32
CA THR A 124 8.86 -5.62 -9.09
C THR A 124 7.97 -4.40 -9.09
N LYS A 125 6.69 -4.55 -8.77
CA LYS A 125 5.76 -3.46 -8.57
C LYS A 125 5.12 -3.55 -7.19
N ALA A 126 5.03 -2.43 -6.49
CA ALA A 126 4.24 -2.25 -5.30
C ALA A 126 3.11 -1.25 -5.59
N LYS A 127 1.90 -1.57 -5.14
CA LYS A 127 0.73 -0.69 -5.26
C LYS A 127 0.05 -0.59 -3.90
N VAL A 128 -0.34 0.62 -3.53
CA VAL A 128 -1.16 0.92 -2.36
C VAL A 128 -2.43 1.60 -2.84
N THR A 129 -3.57 1.18 -2.30
CA THR A 129 -4.88 1.77 -2.54
C THR A 129 -5.52 2.07 -1.20
N ILE A 130 -5.99 3.31 -1.04
CA ILE A 130 -6.70 3.80 0.14
C ILE A 130 -8.14 4.03 -0.28
N THR A 131 -9.08 3.47 0.46
CA THR A 131 -10.52 3.76 0.31
C THR A 131 -11.04 4.32 1.62
N ALA A 132 -11.81 5.40 1.58
CA ALA A 132 -12.39 6.00 2.77
C ALA A 132 -13.73 6.67 2.48
N ASP A 133 -14.51 6.86 3.53
CA ASP A 133 -15.65 7.77 3.53
C ASP A 133 -15.18 9.14 4.04
N VAL A 134 -15.71 10.22 3.49
CA VAL A 134 -15.38 11.60 3.89
C VAL A 134 -16.53 12.16 4.69
N ILE A 135 -16.22 12.71 5.86
CA ILE A 135 -17.15 13.43 6.72
C ILE A 135 -16.77 14.90 6.81
N GLU A 136 -17.78 15.75 6.98
CA GLU A 136 -17.63 17.15 7.36
C GLU A 136 -18.18 17.32 8.78
N PHE A 137 -17.39 17.95 9.66
CA PHE A 137 -17.85 18.34 10.98
C PHE A 137 -18.57 19.68 10.92
N ASP A 138 -19.61 19.83 11.74
CA ASP A 138 -20.33 21.10 11.93
C ASP A 138 -19.42 22.19 12.60
#